data_AF-A0A959JG85-F1
#
_entry.id   AF-A0A959JG85-F1
#
_cell.length_a   1.000
_cell.length_b   1.000
_cell.length_c   1.000
_cell.angle_alpha   90.00
_cell.angle_beta   90.00
_cell.angle_gamma   90.00
#
_symmetry.space_group_name_H-M   'P 1'
#
loop_
_entity.id
_entity.type
_entity.pdbx_description
1 polymer ?
#
loop_
_entity_poly.entity_id
_entity_poly.type
_entity_poly.pdbx_seq_one_letter_code
_entity_poly.pdbx_strand_id
1 'polypeptide(L)'
;MKYVYILGLSMLAFVSHAQDTIPRYREIFIRKGMLTDTTLCTQDGKPDFILFQPPTYAFQTSLVITDTNDIVQAVHVSSTYNFEGTGAGINRVYGIIYIGLLNVKPGMPLDSIEVNSYLIGITENYVTVKKVVAEGGTISDASGDTEVTLCLGDAFPDRVIVRNQGDPQYEYAYLVTDEDNKILKTTTSDTVSFDDATPGTCRIHGISYTGVFSVDTGGYLEDLSFGDRCFDLSSNYITVHRIPYSEVELPVLIADTNYLLVCSGDQIPDSIRVSSQSGGFPNSMFVVTDTNGVLLDYNESGLFDLEGGASGTVWIQSVGYFGKWTGMAGQDLGSGNWASACFAISENHIEVDRENVSVSTVSTDLGDSLS
;
A
#
# COMPACT_ATOMS: atom_id res chain seq x y z
N MET A 1 -84.60 -70.95 -20.35
CA MET A 1 -84.06 -71.19 -21.70
C MET A 1 -83.36 -69.92 -22.17
N LYS A 2 -82.07 -70.06 -22.52
CA LYS A 2 -81.19 -69.25 -23.40
C LYS A 2 -80.84 -67.78 -23.07
N TYR A 3 -79.52 -67.60 -22.92
CA TYR A 3 -78.67 -66.40 -22.92
C TYR A 3 -78.72 -65.59 -24.24
N VAL A 4 -78.25 -64.34 -24.24
CA VAL A 4 -76.97 -63.87 -24.89
C VAL A 4 -76.64 -62.42 -24.47
N TYR A 5 -75.38 -62.21 -24.07
CA TYR A 5 -74.66 -60.93 -23.88
C TYR A 5 -74.06 -60.43 -25.19
N ILE A 6 -74.04 -59.11 -25.46
CA ILE A 6 -72.98 -58.45 -26.27
C ILE A 6 -72.68 -57.03 -25.70
N LEU A 7 -71.39 -56.79 -25.42
CA LEU A 7 -70.73 -55.54 -25.01
C LEU A 7 -70.60 -54.53 -26.18
N GLY A 8 -70.52 -53.22 -25.87
CA GLY A 8 -70.18 -52.20 -26.88
C GLY A 8 -69.96 -50.78 -26.35
N LEU A 9 -68.74 -50.53 -25.86
CA LEU A 9 -67.91 -49.31 -25.86
C LEU A 9 -68.52 -47.89 -25.74
N SER A 10 -67.96 -47.16 -24.78
CA SER A 10 -68.18 -45.77 -24.37
C SER A 10 -67.72 -44.71 -25.38
N MET A 11 -68.45 -43.59 -25.35
CA MET A 11 -68.13 -42.29 -25.93
C MET A 11 -66.65 -41.88 -25.75
N LEU A 12 -66.02 -41.46 -26.86
CA LEU A 12 -64.85 -40.59 -26.84
C LEU A 12 -65.08 -39.46 -27.85
N ALA A 13 -65.33 -38.26 -27.33
CA ALA A 13 -65.02 -37.01 -28.01
C ALA A 13 -65.00 -35.89 -26.95
N PHE A 14 -63.81 -35.52 -26.48
CA PHE A 14 -63.48 -34.15 -26.11
C PHE A 14 -61.99 -33.95 -26.37
N VAL A 15 -61.68 -33.22 -27.43
CA VAL A 15 -60.41 -32.51 -27.60
C VAL A 15 -60.56 -31.21 -26.84
N SER A 16 -59.80 -31.03 -25.77
CA SER A 16 -59.45 -29.70 -25.28
C SER A 16 -57.98 -29.70 -24.93
N HIS A 17 -57.26 -28.79 -25.58
CA HIS A 17 -55.86 -28.48 -25.32
C HIS A 17 -55.65 -28.22 -23.82
N ALA A 18 -55.04 -29.17 -23.12
CA ALA A 18 -54.33 -28.85 -21.91
C ALA A 18 -52.98 -28.27 -22.36
N GLN A 19 -52.82 -26.95 -22.25
CA GLN A 19 -51.50 -26.36 -22.18
C GLN A 19 -50.74 -27.07 -21.08
N ASP A 20 -49.64 -27.71 -21.48
CA ASP A 20 -48.64 -28.32 -20.63
C ASP A 20 -48.21 -27.29 -19.57
N THR A 21 -48.74 -27.44 -18.34
CA THR A 21 -48.31 -26.63 -17.21
C THR A 21 -47.15 -27.36 -16.56
N ILE A 22 -45.95 -27.09 -17.06
CA ILE A 22 -44.69 -27.40 -16.37
C ILE A 22 -44.81 -26.86 -14.93
N PRO A 23 -44.45 -27.63 -13.88
CA PRO A 23 -44.47 -27.13 -12.51
C PRO A 23 -43.62 -25.85 -12.40
N ARG A 24 -44.17 -24.74 -11.89
CA ARG A 24 -43.37 -23.53 -11.66
C ARG A 24 -42.41 -23.74 -10.49
N TYR A 25 -41.11 -23.74 -10.76
CA TYR A 25 -40.02 -23.83 -9.78
C TYR A 25 -39.88 -22.48 -9.11
N ARG A 26 -40.59 -22.31 -7.98
CA ARG A 26 -40.91 -20.97 -7.48
C ARG A 26 -39.65 -20.13 -7.21
N GLU A 27 -38.87 -20.41 -6.18
CA GLU A 27 -37.75 -19.50 -5.84
C GLU A 27 -36.61 -20.22 -5.08
N ILE A 28 -35.37 -19.70 -5.21
CA ILE A 28 -34.19 -20.02 -4.41
C ILE A 28 -33.82 -18.83 -3.52
N PHE A 29 -33.34 -19.12 -2.30
CA PHE A 29 -32.88 -18.11 -1.34
C PHE A 29 -31.65 -18.59 -0.58
N ILE A 30 -30.98 -17.68 0.11
CA ILE A 30 -30.06 -18.01 1.19
C ILE A 30 -30.87 -18.46 2.41
N ARG A 31 -30.56 -19.63 2.97
CA ARG A 31 -31.34 -20.26 4.06
C ARG A 31 -31.52 -19.35 5.28
N LYS A 32 -30.47 -18.59 5.62
CA LYS A 32 -30.51 -17.62 6.72
C LYS A 32 -31.09 -16.30 6.17
N GLY A 33 -32.36 -16.03 6.47
CA GLY A 33 -32.99 -14.74 6.19
C GLY A 33 -33.78 -14.63 4.88
N MET A 34 -33.86 -15.72 4.09
CA MET A 34 -34.57 -15.71 2.79
C MET A 34 -34.10 -14.60 1.85
N LEU A 35 -32.79 -14.36 1.84
CA LEU A 35 -32.17 -13.31 1.03
C LEU A 35 -31.98 -13.80 -0.42
N THR A 36 -32.04 -12.86 -1.35
CA THR A 36 -31.74 -13.07 -2.78
C THR A 36 -30.41 -12.47 -3.20
N ASP A 37 -29.65 -11.89 -2.27
CA ASP A 37 -28.32 -11.36 -2.51
C ASP A 37 -27.44 -11.44 -1.26
N THR A 38 -26.13 -11.46 -1.49
CA THR A 38 -25.10 -11.37 -0.45
C THR A 38 -23.78 -10.88 -1.04
N THR A 39 -22.92 -10.34 -0.17
CA THR A 39 -21.52 -10.01 -0.50
C THR A 39 -20.59 -10.86 0.36
N LEU A 40 -19.45 -11.29 -0.20
CA LEU A 40 -18.45 -12.13 0.47
C LEU A 40 -17.03 -11.84 -0.02
N CYS A 41 -16.04 -12.41 0.68
CA CYS A 41 -14.63 -12.07 0.59
C CYS A 41 -13.77 -13.23 0.09
N THR A 42 -13.79 -13.48 -1.22
CA THR A 42 -13.26 -14.71 -1.83
C THR A 42 -11.75 -14.95 -1.80
N GLN A 43 -10.98 -14.14 -1.08
CA GLN A 43 -9.53 -14.29 -1.00
C GLN A 43 -8.99 -13.97 0.40
N ASP A 44 -9.82 -14.06 1.44
CA ASP A 44 -9.37 -13.84 2.81
C ASP A 44 -8.74 -15.10 3.46
N GLY A 45 -8.64 -16.20 2.69
CA GLY A 45 -8.11 -17.48 3.14
C GLY A 45 -9.07 -18.27 4.03
N LYS A 46 -10.29 -17.77 4.28
CA LYS A 46 -11.34 -18.44 5.04
C LYS A 46 -12.41 -18.96 4.07
N PRO A 47 -12.98 -20.16 4.33
CA PRO A 47 -14.05 -20.66 3.49
C PRO A 47 -15.32 -19.80 3.53
N ASP A 48 -15.69 -19.20 2.40
CA ASP A 48 -16.95 -18.49 2.16
C ASP A 48 -18.10 -19.44 1.78
N PHE A 49 -18.61 -20.18 2.77
CA PHE A 49 -19.75 -21.07 2.54
C PHE A 49 -21.08 -20.32 2.55
N ILE A 50 -21.83 -20.42 1.44
CA ILE A 50 -23.26 -20.06 1.41
C ILE A 50 -24.09 -21.33 1.42
N LEU A 51 -25.06 -21.38 2.34
CA LEU A 51 -26.12 -22.39 2.37
C LEU A 51 -27.36 -21.86 1.66
N PHE A 52 -27.60 -22.36 0.45
CA PHE A 52 -28.77 -22.08 -0.35
C PHE A 52 -29.93 -22.99 0.07
N GLN A 53 -31.14 -22.51 -0.14
CA GLN A 53 -32.37 -23.26 0.04
C GLN A 53 -33.12 -23.29 -1.30
N PRO A 54 -32.78 -24.23 -2.20
CA PRO A 54 -33.61 -24.48 -3.36
C PRO A 54 -34.95 -25.11 -2.92
N PRO A 55 -35.99 -25.03 -3.76
CA PRO A 55 -37.28 -25.57 -3.41
C PRO A 55 -37.21 -27.11 -3.24
N THR A 56 -37.90 -27.62 -2.22
CA THR A 56 -37.84 -29.04 -1.83
C THR A 56 -38.79 -29.88 -2.67
N TYR A 57 -38.26 -30.86 -3.39
CA TYR A 57 -39.03 -31.79 -4.20
C TYR A 57 -38.56 -33.23 -4.03
N ALA A 58 -39.34 -34.20 -4.53
CA ALA A 58 -39.02 -35.62 -4.51
C ALA A 58 -37.89 -36.03 -5.51
N PHE A 59 -37.23 -35.05 -6.12
CA PHE A 59 -36.27 -35.24 -7.21
C PHE A 59 -34.91 -34.64 -6.88
N GLN A 60 -33.89 -35.00 -7.68
CA GLN A 60 -32.55 -34.47 -7.48
C GLN A 60 -32.53 -32.97 -7.72
N THR A 61 -31.77 -32.26 -6.87
CA THR A 61 -31.59 -30.82 -6.96
C THR A 61 -30.10 -30.50 -6.92
N SER A 62 -29.66 -29.62 -7.80
CA SER A 62 -28.30 -29.09 -7.84
C SER A 62 -28.33 -27.56 -7.88
N LEU A 63 -27.21 -26.93 -7.55
CA LEU A 63 -26.96 -25.52 -7.79
C LEU A 63 -26.28 -25.35 -9.14
N VAL A 64 -26.72 -24.36 -9.90
CA VAL A 64 -26.04 -23.89 -11.11
C VAL A 64 -25.57 -22.47 -10.84
N ILE A 65 -24.27 -22.27 -10.94
CA ILE A 65 -23.61 -20.98 -10.69
C ILE A 65 -23.19 -20.42 -12.04
N THR A 66 -23.64 -19.21 -12.37
CA THR A 66 -23.33 -18.54 -13.63
C THR A 66 -22.64 -17.20 -13.39
N ASP A 67 -22.06 -16.63 -14.44
CA ASP A 67 -21.74 -15.20 -14.48
C ASP A 67 -23.01 -14.35 -14.72
N THR A 68 -22.84 -13.05 -14.97
CA THR A 68 -23.94 -12.11 -15.24
C THR A 68 -24.56 -12.22 -16.63
N ASN A 69 -23.93 -12.97 -17.54
CA ASN A 69 -24.43 -13.30 -18.88
C ASN A 69 -25.08 -14.70 -18.93
N ASP A 70 -25.33 -15.30 -17.76
CA ASP A 70 -25.89 -16.63 -17.60
C ASP A 70 -25.04 -17.74 -18.27
N ILE A 71 -23.72 -17.55 -18.33
CA ILE A 71 -22.77 -18.62 -18.69
C ILE A 71 -22.39 -19.38 -17.43
N VAL A 72 -22.57 -20.71 -17.47
CA VAL A 72 -22.28 -21.60 -16.34
C VAL A 72 -20.79 -21.56 -16.00
N GLN A 73 -20.50 -21.35 -14.72
CA GLN A 73 -19.15 -21.37 -14.13
C GLN A 73 -18.94 -22.65 -13.31
N ALA A 74 -19.99 -23.11 -12.61
CA ALA A 74 -19.93 -24.31 -11.81
C ALA A 74 -21.31 -24.95 -11.61
N VAL A 75 -21.31 -26.25 -11.31
CA VAL A 75 -22.49 -27.04 -10.95
C VAL A 75 -22.16 -27.81 -9.68
N HIS A 76 -23.05 -27.76 -8.70
CA HIS A 76 -22.80 -28.38 -7.41
C HIS A 76 -24.01 -29.14 -6.89
N VAL A 77 -23.81 -30.37 -6.42
CA VAL A 77 -24.91 -31.25 -5.96
C VAL A 77 -25.30 -30.99 -4.49
N SER A 78 -24.48 -30.25 -3.75
CA SER A 78 -24.82 -29.80 -2.40
C SER A 78 -25.56 -28.46 -2.44
N SER A 79 -26.42 -28.22 -1.46
CA SER A 79 -27.03 -26.92 -1.20
C SER A 79 -26.06 -25.91 -0.57
N THR A 80 -24.84 -26.33 -0.25
CA THR A 80 -23.75 -25.45 0.21
C THR A 80 -22.71 -25.30 -0.89
N TYR A 81 -22.22 -24.09 -1.12
CA TYR A 81 -21.08 -23.86 -2.00
C TYR A 81 -20.08 -22.92 -1.33
N ASN A 82 -18.78 -23.22 -1.48
CA ASN A 82 -17.68 -22.37 -1.02
C ASN A 82 -17.24 -21.47 -2.18
N PHE A 83 -17.34 -20.15 -2.01
CA PHE A 83 -16.89 -19.19 -3.02
C PHE A 83 -15.42 -18.78 -2.88
N GLU A 84 -14.72 -19.25 -1.84
CA GLU A 84 -13.31 -18.95 -1.63
C GLU A 84 -12.43 -19.38 -2.81
N GLY A 85 -11.53 -18.49 -3.24
CA GLY A 85 -10.64 -18.70 -4.38
C GLY A 85 -11.29 -18.56 -5.76
N THR A 86 -12.58 -18.17 -5.85
CA THR A 86 -13.27 -18.00 -7.14
C THR A 86 -13.07 -16.61 -7.78
N GLY A 87 -12.25 -15.76 -7.17
CA GLY A 87 -11.97 -14.40 -7.61
C GLY A 87 -13.14 -13.41 -7.44
N ALA A 88 -12.90 -12.15 -7.78
CA ALA A 88 -13.90 -11.09 -7.70
C ALA A 88 -15.01 -11.23 -8.77
N GLY A 89 -16.09 -10.45 -8.61
CA GLY A 89 -17.17 -10.33 -9.60
C GLY A 89 -18.54 -10.69 -9.07
N ILE A 90 -19.48 -10.96 -9.95
CA ILE A 90 -20.86 -11.28 -9.58
C ILE A 90 -21.23 -12.65 -10.17
N ASN A 91 -21.73 -13.53 -9.31
CA ASN A 91 -22.35 -14.77 -9.73
C ASN A 91 -23.86 -14.74 -9.50
N ARG A 92 -24.60 -15.42 -10.37
CA ARG A 92 -26.00 -15.78 -10.13
C ARG A 92 -26.08 -17.25 -9.79
N VAL A 93 -26.86 -17.60 -8.78
CA VAL A 93 -27.03 -18.98 -8.32
C VAL A 93 -28.49 -19.40 -8.48
N TYR A 94 -28.69 -20.43 -9.28
CA TYR A 94 -30.00 -21.02 -9.57
C TYR A 94 -30.11 -22.40 -8.95
N GLY A 95 -31.33 -22.80 -8.58
CA GLY A 95 -31.64 -24.20 -8.27
C GLY A 95 -32.13 -24.92 -9.53
N ILE A 96 -31.55 -26.08 -9.83
CA ILE A 96 -32.00 -26.94 -10.94
C ILE A 96 -32.53 -28.27 -10.39
N ILE A 97 -33.69 -28.70 -10.89
CA ILE A 97 -34.37 -29.93 -10.49
C ILE A 97 -34.50 -30.84 -11.71
N TYR A 98 -34.03 -32.07 -11.57
CA TYR A 98 -33.91 -33.01 -12.68
C TYR A 98 -34.14 -34.45 -12.22
N ILE A 99 -34.53 -35.29 -13.18
CA ILE A 99 -34.50 -36.76 -13.04
C ILE A 99 -33.31 -37.24 -13.88
N GLY A 100 -32.52 -38.21 -13.40
CA GLY A 100 -31.45 -38.82 -14.18
C GLY A 100 -30.09 -38.11 -14.06
N LEU A 101 -29.36 -37.96 -15.16
CA LEU A 101 -28.00 -37.38 -15.17
C LEU A 101 -28.00 -35.93 -15.68
N LEU A 102 -27.46 -35.02 -14.87
CA LEU A 102 -27.26 -33.61 -15.22
C LEU A 102 -25.93 -33.42 -15.96
N ASN A 103 -25.99 -33.12 -17.26
CA ASN A 103 -24.81 -32.94 -18.12
C ASN A 103 -24.48 -31.46 -18.37
N VAL A 104 -24.33 -30.70 -17.29
CA VAL A 104 -23.99 -29.28 -17.37
C VAL A 104 -22.51 -29.10 -17.13
N LYS A 105 -21.84 -28.35 -17.99
CA LYS A 105 -20.40 -28.06 -17.88
C LYS A 105 -20.17 -26.55 -17.83
N PRO A 106 -19.08 -26.09 -17.19
CA PRO A 106 -18.64 -24.71 -17.30
C PRO A 106 -18.49 -24.28 -18.77
N GLY A 107 -18.86 -23.04 -19.06
CA GLY A 107 -18.84 -22.43 -20.39
C GLY A 107 -20.13 -22.58 -21.20
N MET A 108 -21.11 -23.35 -20.73
CA MET A 108 -22.42 -23.48 -21.39
C MET A 108 -23.35 -22.32 -21.03
N PRO A 109 -24.13 -21.78 -21.98
CA PRO A 109 -25.29 -20.95 -21.66
C PRO A 109 -26.32 -21.69 -20.80
N LEU A 110 -26.92 -21.00 -19.84
CA LEU A 110 -27.95 -21.55 -18.95
C LEU A 110 -29.19 -22.05 -19.71
N ASP A 111 -29.57 -21.34 -20.77
CA ASP A 111 -30.71 -21.67 -21.63
C ASP A 111 -30.45 -22.85 -22.57
N SER A 112 -29.19 -23.22 -22.78
CA SER A 112 -28.79 -24.38 -23.58
C SER A 112 -28.62 -25.66 -22.75
N ILE A 113 -29.01 -25.66 -21.47
CA ILE A 113 -28.85 -26.83 -20.61
C ILE A 113 -29.78 -27.95 -21.08
N GLU A 114 -29.17 -28.96 -21.69
CA GLU A 114 -29.81 -30.24 -21.98
C GLU A 114 -29.47 -31.24 -20.88
N VAL A 115 -30.49 -31.96 -20.43
CA VAL A 115 -30.33 -33.10 -19.53
C VAL A 115 -30.49 -34.34 -20.40
N ASN A 116 -29.66 -35.38 -20.24
CA ASN A 116 -29.86 -36.68 -20.94
C ASN A 116 -31.12 -37.42 -20.42
N SER A 117 -32.03 -36.72 -19.77
CA SER A 117 -33.20 -37.15 -19.00
C SER A 117 -34.18 -35.98 -18.90
N TYR A 118 -35.25 -36.08 -18.12
CA TYR A 118 -36.23 -35.00 -17.98
C TYR A 118 -35.71 -33.90 -17.04
N LEU A 119 -35.32 -32.76 -17.61
CA LEU A 119 -35.26 -31.50 -16.87
C LEU A 119 -36.68 -31.22 -16.36
N ILE A 120 -36.82 -31.14 -15.04
CA ILE A 120 -38.10 -30.74 -14.47
C ILE A 120 -38.12 -29.21 -14.56
N GLY A 121 -37.09 -28.53 -14.03
CA GLY A 121 -36.80 -27.14 -14.41
C GLY A 121 -35.86 -26.40 -13.47
N ILE A 122 -35.81 -25.08 -13.63
CA ILE A 122 -34.90 -24.14 -12.97
C ILE A 122 -35.70 -23.07 -12.24
N THR A 123 -35.19 -22.59 -11.09
CA THR A 123 -35.85 -21.54 -10.30
C THR A 123 -36.09 -20.27 -11.11
N GLU A 124 -37.26 -19.63 -10.91
CA GLU A 124 -37.64 -18.40 -11.63
C GLU A 124 -36.80 -17.18 -11.22
N ASN A 125 -36.25 -17.19 -10.00
CA ASN A 125 -35.28 -16.22 -9.51
C ASN A 125 -33.89 -16.87 -9.34
N TYR A 126 -32.91 -16.03 -8.97
CA TYR A 126 -31.57 -16.42 -8.58
C TYR A 126 -31.13 -15.69 -7.31
N VAL A 127 -30.15 -16.27 -6.62
CA VAL A 127 -29.39 -15.54 -5.60
C VAL A 127 -28.19 -14.84 -6.25
N THR A 128 -28.03 -13.55 -5.99
CA THR A 128 -26.87 -12.76 -6.42
C THR A 128 -25.75 -12.87 -5.40
N VAL A 129 -24.59 -13.35 -5.81
CA VAL A 129 -23.39 -13.43 -4.97
C VAL A 129 -22.37 -12.42 -5.49
N LYS A 130 -22.19 -11.32 -4.76
CA LYS A 130 -21.14 -10.33 -5.04
C LYS A 130 -19.86 -10.73 -4.33
N LYS A 131 -18.82 -10.98 -5.10
CA LYS A 131 -17.50 -11.42 -4.64
C LYS A 131 -16.56 -10.23 -4.68
N VAL A 132 -15.98 -9.93 -3.53
CA VAL A 132 -15.08 -8.80 -3.34
C VAL A 132 -13.69 -9.31 -2.95
N VAL A 133 -12.67 -8.60 -3.41
CA VAL A 133 -11.26 -8.86 -3.11
C VAL A 133 -10.64 -7.50 -2.81
N ALA A 134 -10.59 -7.12 -1.54
CA ALA A 134 -10.04 -5.82 -1.14
C ALA A 134 -8.51 -5.91 -1.12
N GLU A 135 -7.84 -5.93 -2.28
CA GLU A 135 -6.40 -6.18 -2.37
C GLU A 135 -5.57 -5.11 -1.62
N GLY A 136 -4.76 -5.55 -0.65
CA GLY A 136 -3.95 -4.68 0.21
C GLY A 136 -2.71 -4.13 -0.49
N GLY A 137 -2.26 -4.79 -1.55
CA GLY A 137 -1.15 -4.36 -2.38
C GLY A 137 0.19 -4.29 -1.64
N THR A 138 1.02 -3.31 -1.99
CA THR A 138 2.26 -2.97 -1.30
C THR A 138 2.23 -1.52 -0.84
N ILE A 139 3.08 -1.16 0.13
CA ILE A 139 3.29 0.22 0.58
C ILE A 139 4.78 0.60 0.57
N SER A 140 5.07 1.88 0.36
CA SER A 140 6.41 2.47 0.48
C SER A 140 6.30 3.91 0.94
N ASP A 141 7.41 4.53 1.32
CA ASP A 141 7.45 5.97 1.56
C ASP A 141 7.35 6.77 0.23
N ALA A 142 7.38 8.10 0.32
CA ALA A 142 7.37 8.99 -0.84
C ALA A 142 8.62 8.85 -1.74
N SER A 143 9.69 8.25 -1.25
CA SER A 143 10.93 7.98 -2.00
C SER A 143 10.95 6.58 -2.63
N GLY A 144 10.02 5.70 -2.24
CA GLY A 144 9.98 4.31 -2.66
C GLY A 144 10.72 3.35 -1.72
N ASP A 145 11.23 3.83 -0.60
CA ASP A 145 11.94 3.06 0.43
C ASP A 145 10.92 2.42 1.41
N THR A 146 11.31 1.31 2.03
CA THR A 146 10.51 0.59 3.07
C THR A 146 11.17 0.62 4.44
N GLU A 147 12.20 1.46 4.60
CA GLU A 147 12.92 1.68 5.84
C GLU A 147 13.17 3.19 5.97
N VAL A 148 12.75 3.76 7.10
CA VAL A 148 12.80 5.20 7.36
C VAL A 148 13.35 5.42 8.75
N THR A 149 14.22 6.42 8.90
CA THR A 149 14.73 6.87 10.20
C THR A 149 14.18 8.25 10.50
N LEU A 150 13.65 8.41 11.71
CA LEU A 150 13.10 9.65 12.26
C LEU A 150 13.85 10.01 13.55
N CYS A 151 13.98 11.30 13.83
CA CYS A 151 14.76 11.78 14.97
C CYS A 151 13.91 12.65 15.86
N LEU A 152 13.38 12.02 16.89
CA LEU A 152 12.41 12.61 17.78
C LEU A 152 13.02 13.78 18.55
N GLY A 153 12.40 14.95 18.43
CA GLY A 153 12.76 16.14 19.20
C GLY A 153 13.88 16.99 18.58
N ASP A 154 14.17 16.84 17.30
CA ASP A 154 15.16 17.65 16.55
C ASP A 154 14.61 19.01 16.08
N ALA A 155 13.43 19.41 16.55
CA ALA A 155 12.65 20.59 16.16
C ALA A 155 12.08 20.56 14.72
N PHE A 156 12.30 19.48 13.97
CA PHE A 156 11.61 19.20 12.72
C PHE A 156 10.47 18.21 12.96
N PRO A 157 9.36 18.29 12.19
CA PRO A 157 8.29 17.34 12.39
C PRO A 157 8.62 15.95 11.84
N ASP A 158 8.35 14.92 12.64
CA ASP A 158 8.59 13.53 12.34
C ASP A 158 7.37 12.92 11.64
N ARG A 159 7.45 12.77 10.32
CA ARG A 159 6.32 12.26 9.51
C ARG A 159 6.77 11.41 8.34
N VAL A 160 6.01 10.34 8.09
CA VAL A 160 6.18 9.46 6.94
C VAL A 160 4.99 9.65 6.01
N ILE A 161 5.25 10.07 4.77
CA ILE A 161 4.25 10.09 3.70
C ILE A 161 4.28 8.72 3.03
N VAL A 162 3.15 8.02 3.06
CA VAL A 162 3.02 6.64 2.61
C VAL A 162 2.30 6.61 1.27
N ARG A 163 2.81 5.80 0.34
CA ARG A 163 2.14 5.43 -0.90
C ARG A 163 1.71 3.97 -0.82
N ASN A 164 0.57 3.65 -1.42
CA ASN A 164 0.07 2.29 -1.53
C ASN A 164 -0.22 1.92 -2.98
N GLN A 165 -0.19 0.62 -3.26
CA GLN A 165 -0.59 0.00 -4.52
C GLN A 165 -1.81 -0.91 -4.33
N GLY A 166 -2.69 -0.56 -3.37
CA GLY A 166 -3.96 -1.28 -3.18
C GLY A 166 -4.93 -1.00 -4.32
N ASP A 167 -5.98 -1.81 -4.44
CA ASP A 167 -7.03 -1.58 -5.44
C ASP A 167 -7.80 -0.29 -5.11
N PRO A 168 -7.77 0.73 -5.98
CA PRO A 168 -8.41 2.03 -5.74
C PRO A 168 -9.94 1.97 -5.69
N GLN A 169 -10.56 0.83 -5.99
CA GLN A 169 -11.99 0.60 -5.79
C GLN A 169 -12.37 0.56 -4.30
N TYR A 170 -11.43 0.29 -3.40
CA TYR A 170 -11.68 0.11 -1.97
C TYR A 170 -11.03 1.22 -1.14
N GLU A 171 -11.51 1.35 0.09
CA GLU A 171 -10.95 2.30 1.05
C GLU A 171 -9.63 1.76 1.61
N TYR A 172 -8.73 2.68 2.00
CA TYR A 172 -7.41 2.33 2.50
C TYR A 172 -7.11 3.06 3.82
N ALA A 173 -6.42 2.39 4.73
CA ALA A 173 -5.94 2.96 5.97
C ALA A 173 -4.55 2.43 6.31
N TYR A 174 -3.94 3.00 7.34
CA TYR A 174 -2.62 2.64 7.81
C TYR A 174 -2.66 2.32 9.30
N LEU A 175 -1.94 1.26 9.67
CA LEU A 175 -1.80 0.76 11.03
C LEU A 175 -0.33 0.88 11.42
N VAL A 176 -0.04 1.56 12.53
CA VAL A 176 1.30 1.57 13.12
C VAL A 176 1.34 0.55 14.23
N THR A 177 2.29 -0.38 14.16
CA THR A 177 2.47 -1.47 15.12
C THR A 177 3.86 -1.46 15.75
N ASP A 178 4.00 -2.10 16.91
CA ASP A 178 5.33 -2.50 17.40
C ASP A 178 5.86 -3.72 16.64
N GLU A 179 7.04 -4.22 17.04
CA GLU A 179 7.69 -5.36 16.39
C GLU A 179 6.93 -6.69 16.59
N ASP A 180 6.08 -6.77 17.61
CA ASP A 180 5.21 -7.91 17.94
C ASP A 180 3.80 -7.77 17.32
N ASN A 181 3.63 -6.88 16.34
CA ASN A 181 2.38 -6.61 15.63
C ASN A 181 1.23 -6.07 16.50
N LYS A 182 1.53 -5.51 17.68
CA LYS A 182 0.54 -4.81 18.49
C LYS A 182 0.28 -3.44 17.90
N ILE A 183 -0.99 -3.12 17.68
CA ILE A 183 -1.43 -1.86 17.05
C ILE A 183 -1.27 -0.72 18.05
N LEU A 184 -0.41 0.24 17.72
CA LEU A 184 -0.14 1.43 18.53
C LEU A 184 -1.00 2.62 18.09
N LYS A 185 -1.24 2.76 16.78
CA LYS A 185 -1.95 3.88 16.17
C LYS A 185 -2.59 3.46 14.85
N THR A 186 -3.67 4.13 14.49
CA THR A 186 -4.33 3.97 13.19
C THR A 186 -4.55 5.33 12.55
N THR A 187 -4.59 5.40 11.22
CA THR A 187 -4.89 6.62 10.47
C THR A 187 -5.43 6.29 9.09
N THR A 188 -6.33 7.13 8.57
CA THR A 188 -6.79 7.07 7.17
C THR A 188 -6.10 8.11 6.28
N SER A 189 -5.21 8.94 6.86
CA SER A 189 -4.35 9.84 6.10
C SER A 189 -3.10 9.11 5.62
N ASP A 190 -2.66 9.45 4.42
CA ASP A 190 -1.36 9.06 3.83
C ASP A 190 -0.15 9.59 4.61
N THR A 191 -0.33 10.55 5.52
CA THR A 191 0.74 11.12 6.33
C THR A 191 0.63 10.61 7.76
N VAL A 192 1.63 9.82 8.18
CA VAL A 192 1.73 9.28 9.53
C VAL A 192 2.70 10.14 10.35
N SER A 193 2.20 10.89 11.32
CA SER A 193 3.02 11.68 12.27
C SER A 193 3.48 10.83 13.47
N PHE A 194 4.72 11.07 13.89
CA PHE A 194 5.42 10.44 15.00
C PHE A 194 5.92 11.46 16.05
N ASP A 195 5.48 12.72 15.97
CA ASP A 195 5.96 13.80 16.86
C ASP A 195 5.78 13.48 18.37
N ASP A 196 4.72 12.75 18.72
CA ASP A 196 4.41 12.33 20.10
C ASP A 196 4.78 10.85 20.37
N ALA A 197 5.58 10.23 19.50
CA ALA A 197 5.95 8.83 19.64
C ALA A 197 7.07 8.62 20.67
N THR A 198 7.16 7.41 21.20
CA THR A 198 8.34 6.99 21.97
C THR A 198 9.44 6.49 21.05
N PRO A 199 10.72 6.61 21.44
CA PRO A 199 11.84 5.99 20.73
C PRO A 199 11.65 4.48 20.52
N GLY A 200 12.36 3.96 19.52
CA GLY A 200 12.38 2.54 19.15
C GLY A 200 11.81 2.28 17.76
N THR A 201 11.76 1.01 17.37
CA THR A 201 11.30 0.59 16.05
C THR A 201 9.79 0.35 16.05
N CYS A 202 9.14 0.69 14.94
CA CYS A 202 7.74 0.33 14.66
C CYS A 202 7.57 -0.01 13.19
N ARG A 203 6.40 -0.53 12.82
CA ARG A 203 6.05 -0.85 11.44
C ARG A 203 4.80 -0.10 11.04
N ILE A 204 4.77 0.43 9.83
CA ILE A 204 3.54 0.91 9.19
C ILE A 204 3.06 -0.20 8.26
N HIS A 205 1.82 -0.64 8.44
CA HIS A 205 1.11 -1.56 7.56
C HIS A 205 0.00 -0.81 6.85
N GLY A 206 -0.28 -1.18 5.60
CA GLY A 206 -1.47 -0.76 4.88
C GLY A 206 -2.61 -1.76 5.05
N ILE A 207 -3.84 -1.29 5.00
CA ILE A 207 -5.03 -2.14 5.01
C ILE A 207 -6.05 -1.60 4.00
N SER A 208 -6.39 -2.42 3.01
CA SER A 208 -7.50 -2.19 2.10
C SER A 208 -8.75 -2.84 2.69
N TYR A 209 -9.89 -2.15 2.68
CA TYR A 209 -11.10 -2.66 3.31
C TYR A 209 -12.39 -2.17 2.66
N THR A 210 -13.49 -2.89 2.93
CA THR A 210 -14.84 -2.45 2.58
C THR A 210 -15.62 -1.92 3.77
N GLY A 211 -16.49 -0.94 3.52
CA GLY A 211 -17.40 -0.38 4.51
C GLY A 211 -16.71 0.61 5.45
N VAL A 212 -16.95 0.49 6.76
CA VAL A 212 -16.48 1.47 7.76
C VAL A 212 -15.21 0.95 8.43
N PHE A 213 -14.19 1.80 8.51
CA PHE A 213 -12.97 1.51 9.24
C PHE A 213 -13.23 1.47 10.75
N SER A 214 -12.86 0.37 11.40
CA SER A 214 -12.99 0.21 12.84
C SER A 214 -11.92 -0.76 13.34
N VAL A 215 -10.78 -0.20 13.76
CA VAL A 215 -9.66 -0.96 14.34
C VAL A 215 -9.27 -0.29 15.65
N ASP A 216 -9.32 -1.06 16.74
CA ASP A 216 -8.93 -0.58 18.08
C ASP A 216 -7.41 -0.66 18.26
N THR A 217 -6.84 0.36 18.89
CA THR A 217 -5.44 0.32 19.32
C THR A 217 -5.29 -0.59 20.54
N GLY A 218 -4.11 -1.17 20.71
CA GLY A 218 -3.77 -2.10 21.79
C GLY A 218 -4.01 -3.58 21.50
N GLY A 219 -4.76 -3.91 20.44
CA GLY A 219 -4.89 -5.28 19.91
C GLY A 219 -3.73 -5.67 18.99
N TYR A 220 -3.84 -6.86 18.37
CA TYR A 220 -2.83 -7.40 17.46
C TYR A 220 -3.37 -7.51 16.02
N LEU A 221 -2.49 -7.44 15.01
CA LEU A 221 -2.88 -7.56 13.60
C LEU A 221 -3.56 -8.90 13.28
N GLU A 222 -3.13 -9.97 13.93
CA GLU A 222 -3.65 -11.33 13.75
C GLU A 222 -5.09 -11.47 14.26
N ASP A 223 -5.50 -10.59 15.18
CA ASP A 223 -6.84 -10.57 15.77
C ASP A 223 -7.82 -9.67 14.99
N LEU A 224 -7.37 -9.02 13.91
CA LEU A 224 -8.22 -8.15 13.11
C LEU A 224 -9.44 -8.92 12.57
N SER A 225 -10.61 -8.38 12.86
CA SER A 225 -11.89 -8.91 12.41
C SER A 225 -12.81 -7.79 11.95
N PHE A 226 -13.19 -7.83 10.68
CA PHE A 226 -14.09 -6.86 10.09
C PHE A 226 -15.54 -7.39 9.95
N GLY A 227 -15.86 -8.49 10.63
CA GLY A 227 -17.15 -9.17 10.53
C GLY A 227 -17.37 -9.71 9.11
N ASP A 228 -18.50 -9.33 8.50
CA ASP A 228 -18.87 -9.73 7.13
C ASP A 228 -18.22 -8.83 6.03
N ARG A 229 -17.27 -7.96 6.41
CA ARG A 229 -16.59 -7.05 5.48
C ARG A 229 -15.22 -7.60 5.12
N CYS A 230 -14.79 -7.26 3.91
CA CYS A 230 -13.52 -7.71 3.36
C CYS A 230 -12.41 -6.75 3.74
N PHE A 231 -11.26 -7.30 4.07
CA PHE A 231 -10.01 -6.55 4.19
C PHE A 231 -8.84 -7.42 3.74
N ASP A 232 -7.76 -6.76 3.36
CA ASP A 232 -6.46 -7.37 3.15
C ASP A 232 -5.37 -6.42 3.62
N LEU A 233 -4.32 -6.97 4.20
CA LEU A 233 -3.16 -6.19 4.62
C LEU A 233 -2.22 -6.02 3.44
N SER A 234 -1.45 -4.94 3.44
CA SER A 234 -0.33 -4.81 2.51
C SER A 234 0.63 -6.01 2.69
N SER A 235 1.09 -6.55 1.57
CA SER A 235 2.02 -7.70 1.53
C SER A 235 3.40 -7.40 2.13
N ASN A 236 3.73 -6.12 2.32
CA ASN A 236 4.90 -5.63 3.03
C ASN A 236 4.52 -4.55 4.06
N TYR A 237 5.51 -4.05 4.79
CA TYR A 237 5.38 -2.94 5.73
C TYR A 237 6.57 -1.98 5.58
N ILE A 238 6.43 -0.75 6.10
CA ILE A 238 7.53 0.21 6.23
C ILE A 238 8.07 0.12 7.65
N THR A 239 9.36 -0.17 7.81
CA THR A 239 10.04 -0.13 9.11
C THR A 239 10.42 1.31 9.43
N VAL A 240 10.06 1.79 10.62
CA VAL A 240 10.37 3.15 11.08
C VAL A 240 11.23 3.07 12.34
N HIS A 241 12.47 3.54 12.24
CA HIS A 241 13.40 3.67 13.35
C HIS A 241 13.27 5.07 13.94
N ARG A 242 12.80 5.17 15.19
CA ARG A 242 12.65 6.44 15.91
C ARG A 242 13.79 6.60 16.91
N ILE A 243 14.72 7.49 16.61
CA ILE A 243 15.90 7.75 17.42
C ILE A 243 15.63 9.02 18.23
N PRO A 244 15.85 9.05 19.55
CA PRO A 244 15.74 10.28 20.33
C PRO A 244 16.93 11.18 20.00
N TYR A 245 16.68 12.39 19.46
CA TYR A 245 17.74 13.31 19.05
C TYR A 245 18.67 13.68 20.21
N SER A 246 18.14 13.74 21.44
CA SER A 246 18.91 14.04 22.67
C SER A 246 19.94 12.97 23.05
N GLU A 247 19.85 11.75 22.50
CA GLU A 247 20.79 10.66 22.80
C GLU A 247 21.86 10.49 21.71
N VAL A 248 21.82 11.30 20.65
CA VAL A 248 22.85 11.31 19.61
C VAL A 248 23.94 12.32 19.99
N GLU A 249 25.20 11.92 19.93
CA GLU A 249 26.31 12.85 20.14
C GLU A 249 26.40 13.79 18.91
N LEU A 250 26.73 15.07 19.12
CA LEU A 250 26.91 15.97 17.98
C LEU A 250 28.21 15.62 17.25
N PRO A 251 28.26 15.77 15.92
CA PRO A 251 29.52 15.62 15.20
C PRO A 251 30.52 16.67 15.67
N VAL A 252 31.80 16.35 15.61
CA VAL A 252 32.90 17.25 15.97
C VAL A 252 33.81 17.37 14.77
N LEU A 253 34.08 18.60 14.33
CA LEU A 253 35.08 18.86 13.31
C LEU A 253 36.47 18.79 13.94
N ILE A 254 37.40 18.12 13.29
CA ILE A 254 38.77 17.94 13.77
C ILE A 254 39.72 18.54 12.73
N ALA A 255 40.43 19.57 13.16
CA ALA A 255 41.42 20.28 12.36
C ALA A 255 42.53 20.86 13.26
N ASP A 256 43.66 21.19 12.63
CA ASP A 256 44.82 21.77 13.33
C ASP A 256 44.64 23.27 13.67
N THR A 257 43.60 23.89 13.11
CA THR A 257 43.25 25.30 13.32
C THR A 257 41.74 25.49 13.37
N ASN A 258 41.29 26.59 13.99
CA ASN A 258 39.92 27.07 13.95
C ASN A 258 39.75 28.35 13.10
N TYR A 259 40.84 28.88 12.56
CA TYR A 259 40.86 30.06 11.71
C TYR A 259 41.89 29.93 10.59
N LEU A 260 41.58 30.40 9.39
CA LEU A 260 42.49 30.43 8.25
C LEU A 260 42.26 31.72 7.43
N LEU A 261 43.36 32.33 6.98
CA LEU A 261 43.33 33.42 6.00
C LEU A 261 43.90 32.87 4.68
N VAL A 262 43.15 33.00 3.59
CA VAL A 262 43.52 32.47 2.27
C VAL A 262 43.40 33.55 1.18
N CYS A 263 44.19 33.41 0.13
CA CYS A 263 44.29 34.37 -0.96
C CYS A 263 43.62 33.80 -2.21
N SER A 264 42.29 33.78 -2.22
CA SER A 264 41.45 32.98 -3.15
C SER A 264 41.53 33.33 -4.65
N GLY A 265 42.52 34.09 -5.10
CA GLY A 265 42.66 34.58 -6.47
C GLY A 265 44.09 34.64 -7.00
N ASP A 266 45.06 34.03 -6.30
CA ASP A 266 46.47 34.04 -6.73
C ASP A 266 46.86 32.83 -7.61
N GLN A 267 45.91 31.92 -7.87
CA GLN A 267 46.07 30.69 -8.64
C GLN A 267 46.98 29.65 -7.96
N ILE A 268 47.18 29.77 -6.65
CA ILE A 268 47.90 28.81 -5.83
C ILE A 268 46.87 28.08 -4.96
N PRO A 269 46.75 26.75 -5.04
CA PRO A 269 45.78 25.98 -4.26
C PRO A 269 45.84 26.27 -2.75
N ASP A 270 44.73 26.76 -2.21
CA ASP A 270 44.52 27.05 -0.80
C ASP A 270 43.84 25.84 -0.15
N SER A 271 44.62 24.75 -0.07
CA SER A 271 44.10 23.45 0.35
C SER A 271 44.07 23.28 1.85
N ILE A 272 42.91 22.88 2.39
CA ILE A 272 42.76 22.48 3.79
C ILE A 272 42.20 21.06 3.87
N ARG A 273 42.76 20.28 4.79
CA ARG A 273 42.24 18.95 5.14
C ARG A 273 41.65 18.97 6.54
N VAL A 274 40.41 18.51 6.64
CA VAL A 274 39.68 18.32 7.88
C VAL A 274 39.29 16.86 8.05
N SER A 275 38.98 16.49 9.28
CA SER A 275 38.39 15.20 9.62
C SER A 275 37.26 15.43 10.62
N SER A 276 36.50 14.39 10.97
CA SER A 276 35.43 14.52 11.95
C SER A 276 35.24 13.26 12.78
N GLN A 277 34.70 13.46 13.98
CA GLN A 277 33.98 12.42 14.70
C GLN A 277 32.51 12.59 14.37
N SER A 278 31.83 11.52 13.94
CA SER A 278 30.45 11.60 13.46
C SER A 278 29.40 11.73 14.56
N GLY A 279 29.77 11.65 15.85
CA GLY A 279 28.80 11.78 16.95
C GLY A 279 27.77 10.64 17.03
N GLY A 280 28.07 9.45 16.51
CA GLY A 280 27.11 8.35 16.49
C GLY A 280 26.13 8.41 15.31
N PHE A 281 26.25 9.40 14.43
CA PHE A 281 25.67 9.32 13.10
C PHE A 281 26.45 8.29 12.24
N PRO A 282 25.75 7.52 11.39
CA PRO A 282 26.39 6.50 10.55
C PRO A 282 27.14 7.11 9.36
N ASN A 283 26.76 8.30 8.92
CA ASN A 283 27.36 9.00 7.79
C ASN A 283 27.88 10.38 8.21
N SER A 284 28.90 10.86 7.49
CA SER A 284 29.46 12.20 7.65
C SER A 284 29.63 12.90 6.31
N MET A 285 29.44 14.21 6.29
CA MET A 285 29.76 15.10 5.16
C MET A 285 30.53 16.30 5.70
N PHE A 286 31.47 16.84 4.93
CA PHE A 286 32.07 18.14 5.22
C PHE A 286 31.45 19.19 4.33
N VAL A 287 31.18 20.36 4.88
CA VAL A 287 30.48 21.44 4.18
C VAL A 287 31.24 22.75 4.32
N VAL A 288 31.16 23.58 3.29
CA VAL A 288 31.56 24.99 3.31
C VAL A 288 30.30 25.82 3.20
N THR A 289 30.08 26.73 4.14
CA THR A 289 28.90 27.59 4.20
C THR A 289 29.31 29.05 4.25
N ASP A 290 28.43 29.95 3.80
CA ASP A 290 28.60 31.37 4.10
C ASP A 290 28.19 31.67 5.57
N THR A 291 28.37 32.92 6.00
CA THR A 291 28.02 33.36 7.37
C THR A 291 26.51 33.38 7.65
N ASN A 292 25.66 33.22 6.63
CA ASN A 292 24.21 33.06 6.79
C ASN A 292 23.79 31.60 6.80
N GLY A 293 24.72 30.66 6.63
CA GLY A 293 24.43 29.24 6.58
C GLY A 293 24.00 28.72 5.21
N VAL A 294 24.29 29.43 4.13
CA VAL A 294 24.05 28.91 2.78
C VAL A 294 25.17 27.96 2.39
N LEU A 295 24.83 26.74 1.96
CA LEU A 295 25.77 25.74 1.46
C LEU A 295 26.44 26.24 0.18
N LEU A 296 27.78 26.29 0.17
CA LEU A 296 28.56 26.69 -0.99
C LEU A 296 29.22 25.48 -1.66
N ASP A 297 29.77 24.57 -0.85
CA ASP A 297 30.44 23.36 -1.31
C ASP A 297 30.34 22.25 -0.25
N TYR A 298 30.52 21.00 -0.67
CA TYR A 298 30.52 19.84 0.23
C TYR A 298 31.27 18.66 -0.37
N ASN A 299 31.90 17.85 0.49
CA ASN A 299 32.48 16.58 0.09
C ASN A 299 32.67 15.62 1.27
N GLU A 300 32.89 14.34 0.96
CA GLU A 300 33.13 13.29 1.95
C GLU A 300 34.62 13.16 2.33
N SER A 301 35.53 13.71 1.52
CA SER A 301 36.97 13.53 1.70
C SER A 301 37.57 14.42 2.79
N GLY A 302 36.88 15.51 3.12
CA GLY A 302 37.35 16.57 4.02
C GLY A 302 38.49 17.39 3.42
N LEU A 303 38.75 17.29 2.11
CA LEU A 303 39.76 18.08 1.43
C LEU A 303 39.06 19.16 0.61
N PHE A 304 39.33 20.43 0.93
CA PHE A 304 38.84 21.58 0.17
C PHE A 304 40.01 22.34 -0.42
N ASP A 305 39.86 22.76 -1.67
CA ASP A 305 40.68 23.81 -2.29
C ASP A 305 39.84 25.08 -2.31
N LEU A 306 40.27 26.09 -1.58
CA LEU A 306 39.51 27.33 -1.37
C LEU A 306 39.82 28.40 -2.42
N GLU A 307 40.59 28.05 -3.45
CA GLU A 307 40.89 28.89 -4.61
C GLU A 307 39.66 29.22 -5.45
N GLY A 308 39.68 30.42 -6.05
CA GLY A 308 38.62 30.92 -6.93
C GLY A 308 37.34 31.33 -6.21
N GLY A 309 37.31 31.27 -4.88
CA GLY A 309 36.19 31.68 -4.05
C GLY A 309 35.90 33.19 -4.10
N ALA A 310 34.64 33.56 -3.92
CA ALA A 310 34.31 34.96 -3.66
C ALA A 310 34.93 35.41 -2.32
N SER A 311 35.38 36.66 -2.27
CA SER A 311 35.99 37.24 -1.08
C SER A 311 34.97 37.33 0.06
N GLY A 312 35.47 37.20 1.28
CA GLY A 312 34.66 37.22 2.51
C GLY A 312 34.80 35.93 3.30
N THR A 313 34.08 35.89 4.41
CA THR A 313 34.19 34.82 5.39
C THR A 313 33.29 33.64 5.03
N VAL A 314 33.83 32.43 5.16
CA VAL A 314 33.09 31.15 5.11
C VAL A 314 33.42 30.29 6.29
N TRP A 315 32.55 29.33 6.58
CA TRP A 315 32.76 28.33 7.61
C TRP A 315 32.92 26.94 7.02
N ILE A 316 33.91 26.20 7.52
CA ILE A 316 34.01 24.76 7.28
C ILE A 316 33.47 24.05 8.51
N GLN A 317 32.53 23.12 8.28
CA GLN A 317 31.84 22.36 9.32
C GLN A 317 31.74 20.89 8.93
N SER A 318 31.56 20.00 9.91
CA SER A 318 31.16 18.62 9.65
C SER A 318 29.68 18.44 9.94
N VAL A 319 29.05 17.57 9.17
CA VAL A 319 27.64 17.20 9.30
C VAL A 319 27.56 15.69 9.47
N GLY A 320 27.00 15.24 10.59
CA GLY A 320 26.62 13.84 10.80
C GLY A 320 25.17 13.65 10.38
N TYR A 321 24.84 12.57 9.66
CA TYR A 321 23.47 12.36 9.20
C TYR A 321 23.06 10.88 9.08
N PHE A 322 21.75 10.64 9.12
CA PHE A 322 21.13 9.36 8.78
C PHE A 322 20.59 9.40 7.34
N GLY A 323 20.42 8.22 6.73
CA GLY A 323 19.88 8.12 5.38
C GLY A 323 20.85 8.58 4.29
N LYS A 324 20.33 9.28 3.28
CA LYS A 324 21.05 9.70 2.07
C LYS A 324 21.29 11.22 2.11
N TRP A 325 22.44 11.69 1.62
CA TRP A 325 22.69 13.12 1.45
C TRP A 325 21.80 13.70 0.34
N THR A 326 21.15 14.82 0.61
CA THR A 326 20.27 15.54 -0.32
C THR A 326 20.62 17.03 -0.46
N GLY A 327 21.61 17.51 0.30
CA GLY A 327 22.06 18.90 0.27
C GLY A 327 22.62 19.32 -1.09
N MET A 328 22.27 20.53 -1.53
CA MET A 328 22.75 21.15 -2.76
C MET A 328 23.30 22.55 -2.50
N ALA A 329 24.35 22.95 -3.22
CA ALA A 329 24.89 24.30 -3.15
C ALA A 329 23.78 25.35 -3.44
N GLY A 330 23.75 26.40 -2.63
CA GLY A 330 22.72 27.44 -2.62
C GLY A 330 21.57 27.17 -1.64
N GLN A 331 21.50 26.01 -0.98
CA GLN A 331 20.50 25.73 0.05
C GLN A 331 20.93 26.24 1.42
N ASP A 332 19.95 26.69 2.21
CA ASP A 332 20.15 27.16 3.60
C ASP A 332 20.21 25.97 4.58
N LEU A 333 21.16 26.01 5.53
CA LEU A 333 21.31 25.10 6.68
C LEU A 333 20.00 24.92 7.45
N GLY A 334 19.24 26.00 7.63
CA GLY A 334 17.98 26.02 8.40
C GLY A 334 16.80 25.37 7.69
N SER A 335 16.96 24.93 6.45
CA SER A 335 15.87 24.31 5.68
C SER A 335 15.57 22.85 6.07
N GLY A 336 16.46 22.20 6.82
CA GLY A 336 16.26 20.82 7.28
C GLY A 336 16.34 19.74 6.18
N ASN A 337 16.78 20.08 4.97
CA ASN A 337 16.68 19.21 3.78
C ASN A 337 18.02 18.68 3.25
N TRP A 338 19.07 18.62 4.07
CA TRP A 338 20.40 18.19 3.62
C TRP A 338 20.62 16.68 3.69
N ALA A 339 19.73 15.97 4.38
CA ALA A 339 19.67 14.52 4.37
C ALA A 339 18.21 14.04 4.22
N SER A 340 18.04 12.80 3.77
CA SER A 340 16.72 12.15 3.66
C SER A 340 16.12 11.75 5.01
N ALA A 341 16.89 11.92 6.08
CA ALA A 341 16.50 11.76 7.48
C ALA A 341 17.17 12.89 8.28
N CYS A 342 17.29 12.75 9.61
CA CYS A 342 17.90 13.81 10.40
C CYS A 342 19.41 13.93 10.20
N PHE A 343 19.90 15.13 10.50
CA PHE A 343 21.31 15.47 10.52
C PHE A 343 21.61 16.42 11.68
N ALA A 344 22.87 16.50 12.06
CA ALA A 344 23.39 17.52 12.96
C ALA A 344 24.67 18.09 12.38
N ILE A 345 24.96 19.34 12.73
CA ILE A 345 26.18 20.04 12.32
C ILE A 345 27.09 20.16 13.54
N SER A 346 28.40 20.19 13.30
CA SER A 346 29.37 20.34 14.37
C SER A 346 29.23 21.69 15.07
N GLU A 347 29.29 21.66 16.41
CA GLU A 347 29.27 22.88 17.22
C GLU A 347 30.46 23.79 16.90
N ASN A 348 31.60 23.18 16.60
CA ASN A 348 32.79 23.89 16.16
C ASN A 348 32.84 24.01 14.63
N HIS A 349 33.54 25.04 14.16
CA HIS A 349 33.78 25.32 12.76
C HIS A 349 35.20 25.89 12.59
N ILE A 350 35.67 25.91 11.34
CA ILE A 350 36.83 26.71 10.95
C ILE A 350 36.31 27.95 10.25
N GLU A 351 36.70 29.12 10.75
CA GLU A 351 36.47 30.38 10.06
C GLU A 351 37.55 30.59 9.00
N VAL A 352 37.15 30.79 7.74
CA VAL A 352 38.06 31.09 6.64
C VAL A 352 37.75 32.45 6.06
N ASP A 353 38.70 33.37 6.19
CA ASP A 353 38.66 34.65 5.52
C ASP A 353 39.35 34.55 4.16
N ARG A 354 38.57 34.83 3.11
CA ARG A 354 39.06 34.85 1.72
C ARG A 354 39.32 36.27 1.26
N GLU A 355 40.59 36.59 1.00
CA GLU A 355 40.98 37.84 0.38
C GLU A 355 41.19 37.64 -1.12
N ASN A 356 40.43 38.37 -1.94
CA ASN A 356 40.69 38.36 -3.38
C ASN A 356 41.77 39.36 -3.72
N VAL A 357 42.91 38.86 -4.17
CA VAL A 357 43.91 39.68 -4.84
C VAL A 357 43.45 39.87 -6.28
N SER A 358 42.68 40.92 -6.54
CA SER A 358 42.50 41.37 -7.92
C SER A 358 43.88 41.77 -8.46
N VAL A 359 44.34 41.12 -9.54
CA VAL A 359 45.51 41.57 -10.29
C VAL A 359 45.17 42.94 -10.89
N SER A 360 45.30 44.00 -10.10
CA SER A 360 45.30 45.35 -10.64
C SER A 360 46.53 45.44 -11.51
N THR A 361 46.35 45.64 -12.80
CA THR A 361 47.44 46.02 -13.68
C THR A 361 48.13 47.23 -13.05
N VAL A 362 49.38 47.06 -12.63
CA VAL A 362 50.24 48.19 -12.34
C VAL A 362 50.53 48.82 -13.70
N SER A 363 49.73 49.81 -14.12
CA SER A 363 50.20 50.74 -15.13
C SER A 363 51.16 51.68 -14.44
N THR A 364 52.46 51.50 -14.68
CA THR A 364 53.40 52.57 -14.39
C THR A 364 53.07 53.73 -15.34
N ASP A 365 52.82 54.92 -14.80
CA ASP A 365 52.70 56.18 -15.57
C ASP A 365 54.01 56.58 -16.29
N LEU A 366 54.96 55.67 -16.40
CA LEU A 366 56.17 55.79 -17.18
C LEU A 366 56.17 54.64 -18.17
N GLY A 367 55.77 54.96 -19.40
CA GLY A 367 55.88 54.05 -20.53
C GLY A 367 57.34 53.78 -20.83
N ASP A 368 57.81 52.61 -20.42
CA ASP A 368 58.90 51.93 -21.10
C ASP A 368 58.55 50.45 -21.20
N SER A 369 58.29 50.02 -22.43
CA SER A 369 58.25 48.62 -22.81
C SER A 369 59.65 48.03 -22.60
N LEU A 370 59.78 47.04 -21.71
CA LEU A 370 60.93 46.13 -21.76
C LEU A 370 60.55 44.93 -22.62
N SER A 371 61.35 44.76 -23.68
CA SER A 371 61.35 43.66 -24.66
C SER A 371 61.67 42.30 -24.05
#